data_AF-D9SQ58-F1
#
_entry.id   AF-D9SQ58-F1
#
_cell.length_a   1.000
_cell.length_b   1.000
_cell.length_c   1.000
_cell.angle_alpha   90.00
_cell.angle_beta   90.00
_cell.angle_gamma   90.00
#
_symmetry.space_group_name_H-M   'P 1'
#
loop_
_entity.id
_entity.type
_entity.pdbx_description
1 polymer ?
#
loop_
_entity_poly.entity_id
_entity_poly.type
_entity_poly.pdbx_seq_one_letter_code
_entity_poly.pdbx_strand_id
1 'polypeptide(L)'
;MHFHTNSKESIPSDNIYRNETYENIFKLIEKKNHRIRRVGLGTLSFFLIAFAIAFIISVQGKPSIGDNIFIKLGIKTWSRVNWGFHYPVLVSLFFSYLALYLSEKYYYQIGGKLARMLSRVYSILLTSIIMVYIYI
;
A
#
# COMPACT_ATOMS: atom_id res chain seq x y z
N MET A 1 69.07 -24.73 25.57
CA MET A 1 68.27 -23.64 24.97
C MET A 1 66.90 -24.22 24.64
N HIS A 2 65.97 -24.20 25.60
CA HIS A 2 64.62 -24.76 25.44
C HIS A 2 63.66 -23.64 25.05
N PHE A 3 63.13 -23.69 23.83
CA PHE A 3 62.04 -22.84 23.38
C PHE A 3 60.71 -23.46 23.85
N HIS A 4 60.04 -22.80 24.79
CA HIS A 4 58.63 -23.05 25.12
C HIS A 4 57.77 -22.57 23.94
N THR A 5 56.99 -23.48 23.34
CA THR A 5 55.99 -23.12 22.35
C THR A 5 54.60 -23.01 22.98
N ASN A 6 53.93 -21.92 22.60
CA ASN A 6 52.49 -21.66 22.59
C ASN A 6 51.69 -21.77 23.89
N SER A 7 51.61 -20.64 24.58
CA SER A 7 50.35 -20.27 25.25
C SER A 7 49.26 -20.12 24.19
N LYS A 8 48.17 -20.86 24.33
CA LYS A 8 46.92 -20.58 23.60
C LYS A 8 46.49 -19.17 24.00
N GLU A 9 46.73 -18.17 23.15
CA GLU A 9 46.18 -16.84 23.32
C GLU A 9 44.65 -16.97 23.34
N SER A 10 44.07 -16.83 24.53
CA SER A 10 42.63 -16.73 24.69
C SER A 10 42.16 -15.48 23.97
N ILE A 11 41.29 -15.64 22.99
CA ILE A 11 40.65 -14.52 22.29
C ILE A 11 40.05 -13.62 23.38
N PRO A 12 40.49 -12.34 23.48
CA PRO A 12 40.05 -11.48 24.56
C PRO A 12 38.54 -11.28 24.45
N SER A 13 37.86 -11.38 25.60
CA SER A 13 36.40 -11.43 25.68
C SER A 13 35.72 -10.24 25.01
N ASP A 14 36.38 -9.07 24.99
CA ASP A 14 35.92 -7.85 24.32
C ASP A 14 35.70 -8.04 22.81
N ASN A 15 36.51 -8.88 22.18
CA ASN A 15 36.45 -9.18 20.74
C ASN A 15 35.24 -10.09 20.41
N ILE A 16 34.85 -10.96 21.35
CA ILE A 16 33.67 -11.82 21.23
C ILE A 16 32.39 -10.98 21.33
N TYR A 17 32.28 -10.11 22.32
CA TYR A 17 31.13 -9.20 22.48
C TYR A 17 30.97 -8.24 21.29
N ARG A 18 32.09 -7.78 20.73
CA ARG A 18 32.09 -6.90 19.56
C ARG A 18 31.54 -7.62 18.32
N ASN A 19 31.93 -8.87 18.09
CA ASN A 19 31.44 -9.67 16.96
C ASN A 19 29.95 -9.99 17.07
N GLU A 20 29.44 -10.37 18.25
CA GLU A 20 27.98 -10.54 18.44
C GLU A 20 27.20 -9.27 18.18
N THR A 21 27.75 -8.12 18.60
CA THR A 21 27.11 -6.82 18.38
C THR A 21 27.01 -6.52 16.87
N TYR A 22 28.08 -6.73 16.10
CA TYR A 22 28.06 -6.52 14.65
C TYR A 22 27.13 -7.49 13.93
N GLU A 23 27.11 -8.76 14.30
CA GLU A 23 26.19 -9.77 13.75
C GLU A 23 24.72 -9.39 13.98
N ASN A 24 24.40 -8.90 15.17
CA ASN A 24 23.04 -8.43 15.49
C ASN A 24 22.66 -7.19 14.68
N ILE A 25 23.58 -6.23 14.53
CA ILE A 25 23.37 -5.04 13.68
C ILE A 25 23.18 -5.44 12.22
N PHE A 26 23.99 -6.37 11.71
CA PHE A 26 23.91 -6.83 10.34
C PHE A 26 22.58 -7.54 10.06
N LYS A 27 22.15 -8.45 10.95
CA LYS A 27 20.82 -9.09 10.87
C LYS A 27 19.68 -8.08 10.91
N LEU A 28 19.79 -7.02 11.72
CA LEU A 28 18.79 -5.95 11.76
C LEU A 28 18.73 -5.17 10.44
N ILE A 29 19.89 -4.85 9.85
CA ILE A 29 19.99 -4.17 8.55
C ILE A 29 19.42 -5.05 7.45
N GLU A 30 19.80 -6.32 7.40
CA GLU A 30 19.34 -7.28 6.40
C GLU A 30 17.82 -7.51 6.49
N LYS A 31 17.28 -7.70 7.69
CA LYS A 31 15.84 -7.81 7.95
C LYS A 31 15.07 -6.55 7.55
N LYS A 32 15.66 -5.37 7.76
CA LYS A 32 15.10 -4.09 7.30
C LYS A 32 15.12 -4.00 5.78
N ASN A 33 16.23 -4.38 5.13
CA ASN A 33 16.43 -4.32 3.69
C ASN A 33 15.47 -5.28 2.94
N HIS A 34 15.25 -6.48 3.47
CA HIS A 34 14.26 -7.44 2.94
C HIS A 34 12.80 -6.96 3.03
N ARG A 35 12.48 -5.98 3.89
CA ARG A 35 11.15 -5.36 3.91
C ARG A 35 10.99 -4.23 2.90
N ILE A 36 12.08 -3.64 2.43
CA ILE A 36 12.11 -2.48 1.52
C ILE A 36 11.99 -2.91 0.04
N ARG A 37 12.37 -4.15 -0.30
CA ARG A 37 12.48 -4.58 -1.72
C ARG A 37 11.53 -5.67 -2.18
N ARG A 38 10.58 -6.11 -1.35
CA ARG A 38 9.63 -7.15 -1.76
C ARG A 38 8.48 -6.57 -2.61
N VAL A 39 8.24 -7.20 -3.76
CA VAL A 39 6.93 -7.18 -4.44
C VAL A 39 5.96 -7.88 -3.51
N GLY A 40 4.81 -7.25 -3.21
CA GLY A 40 3.92 -7.75 -2.17
C GLY A 40 2.67 -6.89 -2.01
N LEU A 41 2.15 -6.80 -0.79
CA LEU A 41 0.92 -6.06 -0.49
C LEU A 41 1.02 -4.55 -0.80
N GLY A 42 2.23 -3.98 -0.82
CA GLY A 42 2.43 -2.62 -1.33
C GLY A 42 2.11 -2.48 -2.83
N THR A 43 2.37 -3.51 -3.64
CA THR A 43 2.02 -3.53 -5.05
C THR A 43 0.52 -3.75 -5.24
N LEU A 44 -0.10 -4.61 -4.41
CA LEU A 44 -1.56 -4.76 -4.38
C LEU A 44 -2.27 -3.44 -4.11
N SER A 45 -1.75 -2.62 -3.18
CA SER A 45 -2.33 -1.30 -2.90
C SER A 45 -2.35 -0.37 -4.13
N PHE A 46 -1.35 -0.48 -5.01
CA PHE A 46 -1.31 0.26 -6.26
C PHE A 46 -2.39 -0.20 -7.25
N PHE A 47 -2.61 -1.52 -7.38
CA PHE A 47 -3.70 -2.06 -8.19
C PHE A 47 -5.08 -1.68 -7.66
N LEU A 48 -5.25 -1.66 -6.34
CA LEU A 48 -6.52 -1.27 -5.72
C LEU A 48 -6.88 0.19 -6.02
N ILE A 49 -5.92 1.12 -5.95
CA ILE A 49 -6.22 2.51 -6.30
C ILE A 49 -6.46 2.69 -7.81
N ALA A 50 -5.71 1.98 -8.66
CA ALA A 50 -5.95 1.98 -10.10
C ALA A 50 -7.36 1.42 -10.43
N PHE A 51 -7.76 0.35 -9.75
CA PHE A 51 -9.09 -0.22 -9.87
C PHE A 51 -10.18 0.74 -9.39
N ALA A 52 -10.01 1.37 -8.21
CA ALA A 52 -10.96 2.35 -7.68
C ALA A 52 -11.22 3.49 -8.67
N ILE A 53 -10.15 4.02 -9.29
CA ILE A 53 -10.23 5.07 -10.30
C ILE A 53 -10.96 4.56 -11.55
N ALA A 54 -10.53 3.41 -12.10
CA ALA A 54 -11.15 2.82 -13.28
C ALA A 54 -12.63 2.43 -13.07
N PHE A 55 -13.03 2.17 -11.82
CA PHE A 55 -14.39 1.77 -11.47
C PHE A 55 -15.42 2.82 -11.84
N ILE A 56 -15.07 4.11 -11.78
CA ILE A 56 -16.01 5.22 -12.01
C ILE A 56 -15.75 5.98 -13.31
N ILE A 57 -14.60 5.76 -13.96
CA ILE A 57 -14.26 6.47 -15.21
C ILE A 57 -15.09 5.91 -16.36
N SER A 58 -15.81 6.80 -17.04
CA SER A 58 -16.41 6.55 -18.35
C SER A 58 -15.44 7.00 -19.45
N VAL A 59 -15.30 6.18 -20.50
CA VAL A 59 -14.45 6.48 -21.66
C VAL A 59 -15.32 6.52 -22.91
N GLN A 60 -15.21 7.59 -23.69
CA GLN A 60 -15.95 7.78 -24.96
C GLN A 60 -17.49 7.63 -24.79
N GLY A 61 -18.04 8.10 -23.67
CA GLY A 61 -19.48 8.02 -23.39
C GLY A 61 -20.01 6.62 -23.09
N LYS A 62 -19.14 5.62 -22.94
CA LYS A 62 -19.53 4.26 -22.55
C LYS A 62 -19.70 4.15 -21.04
N PRO A 63 -20.61 3.30 -20.53
CA PRO A 63 -20.75 3.06 -19.09
C PRO A 63 -19.41 2.67 -18.46
N SER A 64 -19.14 3.19 -17.27
CA SER A 64 -17.94 2.83 -16.49
C SER A 64 -17.94 1.33 -16.13
N ILE A 65 -16.80 0.82 -15.66
CA ILE A 65 -16.73 -0.57 -15.16
C ILE A 65 -17.76 -0.79 -14.04
N GLY A 66 -17.87 0.16 -13.12
CA GLY A 66 -18.83 0.13 -12.03
C GLY A 66 -20.27 0.16 -12.52
N ASP A 67 -20.58 0.97 -13.54
CA ASP A 67 -21.92 1.00 -14.13
C ASP A 67 -22.32 -0.36 -14.67
N ASN A 68 -21.43 -0.99 -15.44
CA ASN A 68 -21.69 -2.30 -16.01
C ASN A 68 -21.92 -3.37 -14.94
N ILE A 69 -21.19 -3.30 -13.82
CA ILE A 69 -21.38 -4.22 -12.68
C ILE A 69 -22.75 -3.99 -12.03
N PHE A 70 -23.10 -2.73 -11.74
CA PHE A 70 -24.38 -2.39 -11.12
C PHE A 70 -25.57 -2.80 -12.01
N ILE A 71 -25.50 -2.53 -13.31
CA ILE A 71 -26.52 -2.92 -14.29
C ILE A 71 -26.69 -4.43 -14.32
N LYS A 72 -25.59 -5.21 -14.33
CA LYS A 72 -25.64 -6.68 -14.28
C LYS A 72 -26.26 -7.21 -13.00
N LEU A 73 -26.09 -6.51 -11.88
CA LEU A 73 -26.71 -6.85 -10.60
C LEU A 73 -28.17 -6.37 -10.48
N GLY A 74 -28.72 -5.71 -11.50
CA GLY A 74 -30.06 -5.13 -11.44
C GLY A 74 -30.17 -3.91 -10.51
N ILE A 75 -29.04 -3.29 -10.15
CA ILE A 75 -28.98 -2.13 -9.25
C ILE A 75 -28.92 -0.86 -10.10
N LYS A 76 -29.71 0.16 -9.73
CA LYS A 76 -29.60 1.47 -10.36
C LYS A 76 -28.21 2.06 -10.12
N THR A 77 -27.61 2.66 -11.13
CA THR A 77 -26.30 3.32 -11.03
C THR A 77 -26.40 4.74 -10.48
N TRP A 78 -27.55 5.37 -10.66
CA TRP A 78 -27.84 6.73 -10.22
C TRP A 78 -29.03 6.76 -9.28
N SER A 79 -29.04 7.72 -8.35
CA SER A 79 -30.16 7.95 -7.43
C SER A 79 -31.45 8.38 -8.12
N ARG A 80 -31.36 9.08 -9.26
CA ARG A 80 -32.48 9.38 -10.16
C ARG A 80 -32.23 8.69 -11.50
N VAL A 81 -33.18 8.79 -12.43
CA VAL A 81 -33.19 8.01 -13.70
C VAL A 81 -31.84 8.09 -14.43
N ASN A 82 -31.32 9.30 -14.69
CA ASN A 82 -30.06 9.51 -15.41
C ASN A 82 -29.15 10.57 -14.74
N TRP A 83 -29.42 10.95 -13.49
CA TRP A 83 -28.70 12.02 -12.80
C TRP A 83 -28.78 11.88 -11.27
N GLY A 84 -28.06 12.73 -10.55
CA GLY A 84 -28.00 12.73 -9.08
C GLY A 84 -26.75 12.01 -8.56
N PHE A 85 -26.84 11.40 -7.38
CA PHE A 85 -25.72 10.64 -6.81
C PHE A 85 -25.39 9.39 -7.64
N HIS A 86 -24.12 9.22 -8.00
CA HIS A 86 -23.61 8.08 -8.75
C HIS A 86 -23.12 7.00 -7.77
N TYR A 87 -23.90 5.94 -7.57
CA TYR A 87 -23.62 4.93 -6.54
C TYR A 87 -22.28 4.19 -6.67
N PRO A 88 -21.75 3.90 -7.89
CA PRO A 88 -20.40 3.37 -8.06
C PRO A 88 -19.29 4.16 -7.35
N VAL A 89 -19.50 5.46 -7.07
CA VAL A 89 -18.58 6.29 -6.29
C VAL A 89 -18.34 5.74 -4.88
N LEU A 90 -19.36 5.15 -4.24
CA LEU A 90 -19.20 4.57 -2.89
C LEU A 90 -18.29 3.35 -2.89
N VAL A 91 -18.40 2.50 -3.92
CA VAL A 91 -17.55 1.33 -4.09
C VAL A 91 -16.11 1.77 -4.39
N SER A 92 -15.95 2.77 -5.24
CA SER A 92 -14.64 3.36 -5.51
C SER A 92 -13.99 3.93 -4.24
N LEU A 93 -14.75 4.65 -3.41
CA LEU A 93 -14.28 5.18 -2.14
C LEU A 93 -13.83 4.08 -1.18
N PHE A 94 -14.60 2.99 -1.09
CA PHE A 94 -14.21 1.83 -0.28
C PHE A 94 -12.84 1.27 -0.72
N PHE A 95 -12.66 1.06 -2.03
CA PHE A 95 -11.39 0.56 -2.56
C PHE A 95 -10.24 1.57 -2.41
N SER A 96 -10.51 2.88 -2.48
CA SER A 96 -9.48 3.90 -2.26
C SER A 96 -9.00 3.94 -0.82
N TYR A 97 -9.89 3.81 0.17
CA TYR A 97 -9.50 3.70 1.58
C TYR A 97 -8.77 2.38 1.87
N LEU A 98 -9.19 1.27 1.28
CA LEU A 98 -8.48 0.00 1.41
C LEU A 98 -7.07 0.07 0.83
N ALA A 99 -6.93 0.70 -0.35
CA ALA A 99 -5.63 1.00 -0.95
C ALA A 99 -4.78 1.89 -0.04
N LEU A 100 -5.37 2.94 0.54
CA LEU A 100 -4.68 3.84 1.47
C LEU A 100 -4.17 3.08 2.69
N TYR A 101 -5.02 2.30 3.35
CA TYR A 101 -4.64 1.49 4.52
C TYR A 101 -3.48 0.53 4.22
N LEU A 102 -3.55 -0.21 3.11
CA LEU A 102 -2.47 -1.13 2.72
C LEU A 102 -1.19 -0.38 2.36
N SER A 103 -1.30 0.75 1.66
CA SER A 103 -0.14 1.55 1.27
C SER A 103 0.58 2.21 2.46
N GLU A 104 -0.15 2.55 3.53
CA GLU A 104 0.44 3.04 4.78
C GLU A 104 1.15 1.91 5.54
N LYS A 105 0.52 0.74 5.62
CA LYS A 105 1.10 -0.45 6.28
C LYS A 105 2.34 -0.99 5.55
N TYR A 106 2.35 -0.95 4.22
CA TYR A 106 3.41 -1.51 3.36
C TYR A 106 4.17 -0.43 2.59
N TYR A 107 4.31 0.76 3.18
CA TYR A 107 4.89 1.96 2.55
C TYR A 107 6.24 1.75 1.89
N TYR A 108 7.12 0.96 2.52
CA TYR A 108 8.48 0.73 2.04
C TYR A 108 8.57 -0.31 0.91
N GLN A 109 7.49 -1.02 0.58
CA GLN A 109 7.47 -1.99 -0.53
C GLN A 109 7.25 -1.29 -1.88
N ILE A 110 7.57 -2.01 -2.96
CA ILE A 110 7.36 -1.56 -4.33
C ILE A 110 5.87 -1.29 -4.55
N GLY A 111 5.53 -0.07 -4.98
CA GLY A 111 4.16 0.41 -5.17
C GLY A 111 3.53 1.10 -3.96
N GLY A 112 3.96 0.80 -2.73
CA GLY A 112 3.35 1.33 -1.50
C GLY A 112 3.47 2.86 -1.37
N LYS A 113 4.65 3.42 -1.64
CA LYS A 113 4.88 4.88 -1.57
C LYS A 113 4.01 5.66 -2.56
N LEU A 114 3.94 5.20 -3.82
CA LEU A 114 3.16 5.85 -4.86
C LEU A 114 1.65 5.69 -4.61
N ALA A 115 1.23 4.47 -4.29
CA ALA A 115 -0.16 4.17 -3.95
C ALA A 115 -0.67 5.00 -2.78
N ARG A 116 0.16 5.27 -1.77
CA ARG A 116 -0.23 6.12 -0.62
C ARG A 116 -0.58 7.53 -1.06
N MET A 117 0.27 8.15 -1.87
CA MET A 117 0.03 9.51 -2.35
C MET A 117 -1.26 9.56 -3.18
N LEU A 118 -1.40 8.66 -4.16
CA LEU A 118 -2.58 8.59 -5.02
C LEU A 118 -3.86 8.32 -4.22
N SER A 119 -3.84 7.31 -3.34
CA SER A 119 -5.01 6.92 -2.55
C SER A 119 -5.43 8.02 -1.59
N ARG A 120 -4.48 8.74 -1.00
CA ARG A 120 -4.78 9.85 -0.09
C ARG A 120 -5.46 11.01 -0.81
N VAL A 121 -4.88 11.48 -1.92
CA VAL A 121 -5.45 12.56 -2.72
C VAL A 121 -6.83 12.18 -3.26
N TYR A 122 -6.95 10.97 -3.83
CA TYR A 122 -8.18 10.50 -4.42
C TYR A 122 -9.30 10.30 -3.39
N SER A 123 -9.00 9.74 -2.22
CA SER A 123 -9.99 9.56 -1.16
C SER A 123 -10.48 10.90 -0.60
N ILE A 124 -9.57 11.88 -0.41
CA ILE A 124 -9.97 13.24 0.01
C ILE A 124 -10.90 13.85 -1.03
N LEU A 125 -10.55 13.76 -2.32
CA LEU A 125 -11.35 14.33 -3.40
C LEU A 125 -12.75 13.71 -3.47
N LEU A 126 -12.86 12.38 -3.42
CA LEU A 126 -14.16 11.69 -3.42
C LEU A 126 -14.99 12.03 -2.18
N THR A 127 -14.40 12.01 -0.98
CA THR A 127 -15.10 12.38 0.25
C THR A 127 -15.60 13.83 0.18
N SER A 128 -14.81 14.76 -0.33
CA SER A 128 -15.22 16.15 -0.52
C SER A 128 -16.40 16.28 -1.49
N ILE A 129 -16.39 15.56 -2.62
CA ILE A 129 -17.50 15.56 -3.57
C ILE A 129 -18.79 15.04 -2.92
N ILE A 130 -18.69 13.95 -2.14
CA ILE A 130 -19.84 13.39 -1.42
C ILE A 130 -20.38 14.39 -0.39
N MET A 131 -19.51 15.05 0.37
CA MET A 131 -19.93 16.06 1.35
C MET A 131 -20.65 17.25 0.69
N VAL A 132 -20.12 17.74 -0.43
CA VAL A 132 -20.77 18.81 -1.21
C VAL A 132 -22.14 18.35 -1.69
N TYR A 133 -22.25 17.12 -2.21
CA TYR A 133 -23.53 16.58 -2.65
C TYR A 133 -24.56 16.45 -1.51
N ILE A 134 -24.13 16.06 -0.31
CA ILE A 134 -25.02 15.95 0.87
C ILE A 134 -25.55 17.32 1.31
N TYR A 135 -24.76 18.38 1.11
CA TYR A 135 -25.12 19.72 1.55
C TYR A 135 -26.09 20.45 0.60
N ILE A 136 -26.18 20.04 -0.66
CA ILE A 136 -27.03 20.64 -1.70
C ILE A 136 -28.38 19.91 -1.78
#